data_AF-A0A6L9YP80-F1
#
_entry.id   AF-A0A6L9YP80-F1
#
_cell.length_a   1.000
_cell.length_b   1.000
_cell.length_c   1.000
_cell.angle_alpha   90.00
_cell.angle_beta   90.00
_cell.angle_gamma   90.00
#
_symmetry.space_group_name_H-M   'P 1'
#
loop_
_entity.id
_entity.type
_entity.pdbx_description
1 polymer ?
#
loop_
_entity_poly.entity_id
_entity_poly.type
_entity_poly.pdbx_seq_one_letter_code
_entity_poly.pdbx_strand_id
1 'polypeptide(L)'
;MTSIDLLSNLLGPPEIRGRFYGVTMGIVTNNGDEENLGRVKVKFPWLSDNDESYWARVLTPMAGNDRGIYFLPEVNDEVLVAFEQGDINFPYILGGLWNGKDKPPESPEKDKEYSKKQTINKRTIKSRSGHIIRLYDTKDEEKVEVISHKKHTIRLDDTKDKGKIEVIAQSGHTIRLDDTKDKEKIEVIDKTGKNSIIINTKDNSITIESKEGKLKLGGKGIEIISEEDIKITANNNLDMKTDKSLKVNANGSKIETKQGMHFKASKDVKITGNTVSIN
;
A
#
# COMPACT_ATOMS: atom_id res chain seq x y z
N MET A 1 8.63 -19.01 -56.84
CA MET A 1 9.72 -18.73 -55.88
C MET A 1 9.07 -18.01 -54.72
N THR A 2 8.94 -18.66 -53.57
CA THR A 2 8.23 -18.09 -52.41
C THR A 2 9.13 -17.10 -51.68
N SER A 3 8.58 -16.17 -50.91
CA SER A 3 9.37 -15.21 -50.09
C SER A 3 10.35 -15.89 -49.14
N ILE A 4 10.09 -17.16 -48.78
CA ILE A 4 10.97 -18.01 -47.96
C ILE A 4 12.23 -18.42 -48.75
N ASP A 5 12.12 -18.66 -50.06
CA ASP A 5 13.26 -19.05 -50.92
C ASP A 5 14.20 -17.87 -51.24
N LEU A 6 13.71 -16.64 -51.14
CA LEU A 6 14.55 -15.44 -51.31
C LEU A 6 15.40 -15.18 -50.05
N LEU A 7 14.84 -15.44 -48.87
CA LEU A 7 15.52 -15.25 -47.58
C LEU A 7 16.62 -16.30 -47.36
N SER A 8 16.40 -17.55 -47.75
CA SER A 8 17.42 -18.61 -47.63
C SER A 8 18.61 -18.40 -48.58
N ASN A 9 18.35 -17.95 -49.82
CA ASN A 9 19.40 -17.72 -50.82
C ASN A 9 20.17 -16.40 -50.63
N LEU A 10 19.61 -15.43 -49.90
CA LEU A 10 20.37 -14.27 -49.44
C LEU A 10 21.29 -14.60 -48.25
N LEU A 11 21.06 -15.72 -47.56
CA LEU A 11 21.65 -16.04 -46.25
C LEU A 11 22.51 -17.32 -46.19
N GLY A 12 23.00 -17.88 -47.32
CA GLY A 12 24.00 -18.95 -47.23
C GLY A 12 24.86 -19.18 -48.49
N PRO A 13 26.12 -19.60 -48.34
CA PRO A 13 27.20 -18.82 -47.72
C PRO A 13 28.43 -18.68 -48.63
N PRO A 14 29.32 -17.73 -48.33
CA PRO A 14 30.74 -18.04 -48.24
C PRO A 14 31.23 -17.73 -46.82
N GLU A 15 31.59 -18.77 -46.06
CA GLU A 15 32.09 -18.75 -44.68
C GLU A 15 31.45 -17.72 -43.72
N ILE A 16 30.38 -18.13 -43.02
CA ILE A 16 29.84 -17.41 -41.85
C ILE A 16 30.82 -17.55 -40.68
N ARG A 17 31.96 -16.86 -40.70
CA ARG A 17 32.81 -16.68 -39.52
C ARG A 17 32.32 -15.44 -38.77
N GLY A 18 31.73 -15.61 -37.59
CA GLY A 18 31.44 -14.51 -36.65
C GLY A 18 29.97 -14.22 -36.35
N ARG A 19 29.00 -14.99 -36.89
CA ARG A 19 27.60 -14.92 -36.41
C ARG A 19 27.40 -15.86 -35.22
N PHE A 20 26.71 -15.38 -34.19
CA PHE A 20 26.34 -16.17 -33.02
C PHE A 20 24.81 -16.15 -32.84
N TYR A 21 24.15 -17.22 -33.27
CA TYR A 21 22.68 -17.36 -33.20
C TYR A 21 22.17 -17.88 -31.84
N GLY A 22 23.07 -18.15 -30.90
CA GLY A 22 22.71 -18.55 -29.55
C GLY A 22 22.34 -17.36 -28.66
N VAL A 23 22.02 -17.67 -27.41
CA VAL A 23 22.00 -16.71 -26.32
C VAL A 23 23.18 -16.98 -25.41
N THR A 24 23.65 -15.96 -24.71
CA THR A 24 24.79 -16.11 -23.79
C THR A 24 24.65 -15.18 -22.59
N MET A 25 25.40 -15.46 -21.52
CA MET A 25 25.34 -14.67 -20.30
C MET A 25 26.30 -13.47 -20.34
N GLY A 26 25.85 -12.30 -19.91
CA GLY A 26 26.67 -11.11 -19.73
C GLY A 26 26.56 -10.55 -18.32
N ILE A 27 27.56 -9.79 -17.91
CA ILE A 27 27.54 -9.02 -16.66
C ILE A 27 27.46 -7.55 -17.02
N VAL A 28 26.47 -6.83 -16.50
CA VAL A 28 26.27 -5.41 -16.78
C VAL A 28 27.46 -4.60 -16.28
N THR A 29 28.04 -3.78 -17.16
CA THR A 29 29.19 -2.91 -16.86
C THR A 29 28.79 -1.44 -16.79
N ASN A 30 27.79 -1.04 -17.56
CA ASN A 30 27.35 0.35 -17.65
C ASN A 30 25.85 0.45 -17.96
N ASN A 31 25.13 1.28 -17.21
CA ASN A 31 23.71 1.60 -17.43
C ASN A 31 23.45 3.11 -17.57
N GLY A 32 24.50 3.93 -17.68
CA GLY A 32 24.44 5.37 -17.91
C GLY A 32 24.36 5.70 -19.40
N ASP A 33 23.27 5.31 -20.06
CA ASP A 33 23.04 5.57 -21.48
C ASP A 33 22.80 7.07 -21.73
N GLU A 34 23.77 7.74 -22.37
CA GLU A 34 23.76 9.18 -22.65
C GLU A 34 22.58 9.61 -23.56
N GLU A 35 22.06 8.70 -24.39
CA GLU A 35 20.90 8.96 -25.25
C GLU A 35 19.57 8.70 -24.53
N ASN A 36 19.59 8.25 -23.28
CA ASN A 36 18.41 7.95 -22.46
C ASN A 36 17.43 6.95 -23.10
N LEU A 37 17.93 5.96 -23.83
CA LEU A 37 17.12 4.93 -24.49
C LEU A 37 16.89 3.68 -23.62
N GLY A 38 17.36 3.69 -22.37
CA GLY A 38 17.24 2.57 -21.45
C GLY A 38 18.09 1.36 -21.84
N ARG A 39 19.26 1.61 -22.45
CA ARG A 39 20.20 0.56 -22.84
C ARG A 39 21.21 0.29 -21.72
N VAL A 40 21.86 -0.88 -21.79
CA VAL A 40 22.99 -1.23 -20.93
C VAL A 40 24.14 -1.77 -21.77
N LYS A 41 25.35 -1.69 -21.25
CA LYS A 41 26.49 -2.46 -21.76
C LYS A 41 26.82 -3.60 -20.82
N VAL A 42 27.38 -4.66 -21.39
CA VAL A 42 27.78 -5.85 -20.67
C VAL A 42 29.20 -6.25 -21.03
N LYS A 43 29.86 -6.97 -20.13
CA LYS A 43 31.03 -7.79 -20.47
C LYS A 43 30.65 -9.26 -20.52
N PHE A 44 31.38 -10.01 -21.32
CA PHE A 44 31.21 -11.44 -21.46
C PHE A 44 32.31 -12.16 -20.68
N PRO A 45 31.99 -13.01 -19.68
CA PRO A 45 33.01 -13.58 -18.78
C PRO A 45 34.12 -14.43 -19.42
N TRP A 46 33.93 -14.86 -20.67
CA TRP A 46 34.94 -15.60 -21.44
C TRP A 46 35.81 -14.71 -22.35
N LEU A 47 35.57 -13.39 -22.35
CA LEU A 47 36.42 -12.39 -23.03
C LEU A 47 37.32 -11.67 -22.02
N SER A 48 38.17 -10.77 -22.53
CA SER A 48 39.02 -9.93 -21.68
C SER A 48 38.16 -9.01 -20.81
N ASP A 49 38.62 -8.68 -19.60
CA ASP A 49 37.95 -7.69 -18.75
C ASP A 49 37.95 -6.28 -19.36
N ASN A 50 38.79 -6.04 -20.37
CA ASN A 50 38.82 -4.79 -21.13
C ASN A 50 37.79 -4.76 -22.28
N ASP A 51 37.16 -5.90 -22.59
CA ASP A 51 36.17 -6.00 -23.66
C ASP A 51 34.77 -5.69 -23.11
N GLU A 52 34.07 -4.79 -23.78
CA GLU A 52 32.71 -4.36 -23.44
C GLU A 52 31.83 -4.42 -24.69
N SER A 53 30.56 -4.77 -24.52
CA SER A 53 29.59 -4.79 -25.62
C SER A 53 29.26 -3.39 -26.13
N TYR A 54 28.65 -3.34 -27.31
CA TYR A 54 27.84 -2.18 -27.71
C TYR A 54 26.64 -2.01 -26.77
N TRP A 55 25.99 -0.84 -26.83
CA TRP A 55 24.76 -0.58 -26.10
C TRP A 55 23.65 -1.56 -26.50
N ALA A 56 23.21 -2.38 -25.54
CA ALA A 56 22.18 -3.37 -25.72
C ALA A 56 20.82 -2.82 -25.31
N ARG A 57 19.80 -2.97 -26.18
CA ARG A 57 18.42 -2.67 -25.80
C ARG A 57 17.91 -3.73 -24.83
N VAL A 58 17.15 -3.30 -23.82
CA VAL A 58 16.56 -4.20 -22.82
C VAL A 58 15.13 -4.58 -23.20
N LEU A 59 14.86 -5.88 -23.29
CA LEU A 59 13.52 -6.41 -23.45
C LEU A 59 12.72 -6.09 -22.18
N THR A 60 11.54 -5.50 -22.37
CA THR A 60 10.55 -5.25 -21.31
C THR A 60 9.20 -5.83 -21.72
N PRO A 61 8.36 -6.30 -20.79
CA PRO A 61 7.05 -6.86 -21.13
C PRO A 61 6.13 -5.89 -21.88
N MET A 62 6.32 -4.57 -21.73
CA MET A 62 5.61 -3.55 -22.50
C MET A 62 6.44 -2.27 -22.63
N ALA A 63 6.55 -1.76 -23.85
CA ALA A 63 7.13 -0.46 -24.17
C ALA A 63 6.28 0.27 -25.22
N GLY A 64 6.17 1.58 -25.08
CA GLY A 64 5.55 2.47 -26.06
C GLY A 64 5.94 3.92 -25.79
N ASN A 65 5.45 4.84 -26.62
CA ASN A 65 5.70 6.27 -26.42
C ASN A 65 5.23 6.72 -25.02
N ASP A 66 6.17 7.13 -24.17
CA ASP A 66 6.01 7.58 -22.77
C ASP A 66 5.18 6.62 -21.87
N ARG A 67 5.30 5.30 -22.09
CA ARG A 67 4.62 4.28 -21.27
C ARG A 67 5.33 2.92 -21.32
N GLY A 68 5.19 2.13 -20.27
CA GLY A 68 5.70 0.76 -20.23
C GLY A 68 6.11 0.31 -18.83
N ILE A 69 6.82 -0.82 -18.78
CA ILE A 69 7.49 -1.30 -17.57
C ILE A 69 8.97 -0.93 -17.67
N TYR A 70 9.47 -0.14 -16.73
CA TYR A 70 10.85 0.34 -16.73
C TYR A 70 11.64 -0.28 -15.57
N PHE A 71 12.20 -1.46 -15.80
CA PHE A 71 13.11 -2.16 -14.88
C PHE A 71 14.43 -2.44 -15.60
N LEU A 72 15.43 -1.59 -15.39
CA LEU A 72 16.75 -1.78 -15.96
C LEU A 72 17.64 -2.62 -15.03
N PRO A 73 18.45 -3.54 -15.58
CA PRO A 73 19.54 -4.16 -14.85
C PRO A 73 20.51 -3.12 -14.27
N GLU A 74 21.08 -3.43 -13.12
CA GLU A 74 22.13 -2.63 -12.50
C GLU A 74 23.53 -3.13 -12.85
N VAL A 75 24.54 -2.27 -12.68
CA VAL A 75 25.94 -2.69 -12.85
C VAL A 75 26.24 -3.86 -11.92
N ASN A 76 26.89 -4.89 -12.47
CA ASN A 76 27.17 -6.20 -11.90
C ASN A 76 26.02 -7.22 -11.91
N ASP A 77 24.82 -6.87 -12.39
CA ASP A 77 23.76 -7.85 -12.58
C ASP A 77 24.13 -8.82 -13.73
N GLU A 78 23.80 -10.09 -13.53
CA GLU A 78 23.89 -11.12 -14.55
C GLU A 78 22.65 -11.08 -15.46
N VAL A 79 22.86 -11.06 -16.78
CA VAL A 79 21.82 -10.93 -17.78
C VAL A 79 21.98 -11.94 -18.92
N LEU A 80 20.86 -12.33 -19.53
CA LEU A 80 20.86 -13.14 -20.74
C LEU A 80 20.85 -12.23 -21.98
N VAL A 81 21.75 -12.50 -22.92
CA VAL A 81 22.02 -11.68 -24.10
C VAL A 81 21.74 -12.47 -25.37
N ALA A 82 21.00 -11.86 -26.30
CA ALA A 82 20.82 -12.31 -27.68
C ALA A 82 21.39 -11.27 -28.65
N PHE A 83 21.49 -11.63 -29.93
CA PHE A 83 22.14 -10.79 -30.94
C PHE A 83 21.28 -10.69 -32.20
N GLU A 84 21.12 -9.48 -32.73
CA GLU A 84 20.30 -9.24 -33.93
C GLU A 84 20.82 -10.04 -35.12
N GLN A 85 20.04 -11.01 -35.61
CA GLN A 85 20.46 -11.90 -36.71
C GLN A 85 21.83 -12.57 -36.46
N GLY A 86 22.18 -12.77 -35.19
CA GLY A 86 23.47 -13.30 -34.76
C GLY A 86 24.65 -12.33 -34.86
N ASP A 87 24.44 -11.02 -35.08
CA ASP A 87 25.49 -10.01 -35.06
C ASP A 87 25.87 -9.59 -33.64
N ILE A 88 27.08 -9.90 -33.21
CA ILE A 88 27.55 -9.55 -31.86
C ILE A 88 27.60 -8.03 -31.60
N ASN A 89 27.61 -7.21 -32.66
CA ASN A 89 27.61 -5.75 -32.53
C ASN A 89 26.24 -5.17 -32.19
N PHE A 90 25.17 -5.96 -32.31
CA PHE A 90 23.79 -5.52 -32.05
C PHE A 90 23.14 -6.39 -30.95
N PRO A 91 23.57 -6.23 -29.68
CA PRO A 91 23.09 -7.02 -28.56
C PRO A 91 21.69 -6.60 -28.08
N TYR A 92 20.95 -7.59 -27.56
CA TYR A 92 19.67 -7.46 -26.86
C TYR A 92 19.74 -8.13 -25.51
N ILE A 93 19.36 -7.42 -24.45
CA ILE A 93 19.17 -8.04 -23.14
C ILE A 93 17.77 -8.64 -23.07
N LEU A 94 17.68 -9.94 -22.82
CA LEU A 94 16.40 -10.65 -22.69
C LEU A 94 15.83 -10.56 -21.26
N GLY A 95 16.69 -10.44 -20.26
CA GLY A 95 16.33 -10.34 -18.85
C GLY A 95 17.49 -10.66 -17.91
N GLY A 96 17.28 -10.46 -16.61
CA GLY A 96 18.24 -10.81 -15.57
C GLY A 96 18.17 -12.28 -15.16
N LEU A 97 19.28 -12.83 -14.69
CA LEU A 97 19.41 -14.19 -14.20
C LEU A 97 19.81 -14.17 -12.72
N TRP A 98 19.11 -14.95 -11.89
CA TRP A 98 19.59 -15.25 -10.54
C TRP A 98 20.67 -16.35 -10.62
N ASN A 99 21.65 -16.27 -9.73
CA ASN A 99 22.79 -17.19 -9.68
C ASN A 99 23.13 -17.58 -8.22
N GLY A 100 24.29 -18.21 -8.00
CA GLY A 100 24.72 -18.64 -6.66
C GLY A 100 24.97 -17.50 -5.66
N LYS A 101 25.24 -16.28 -6.17
CA LYS A 101 25.48 -15.07 -5.40
C LYS A 101 24.21 -14.22 -5.29
N ASP A 102 23.60 -13.88 -6.42
CA ASP A 102 22.41 -13.03 -6.53
C ASP A 102 21.16 -13.92 -6.57
N LYS A 103 20.54 -14.08 -5.39
CA LYS A 103 19.44 -15.03 -5.16
C LYS A 103 18.07 -14.39 -5.40
N PRO A 104 17.04 -15.18 -5.78
CA PRO A 104 15.67 -14.68 -5.85
C PRO A 104 15.17 -14.12 -4.51
N PRO A 105 14.25 -13.14 -4.54
CA PRO A 105 13.74 -12.50 -3.32
C PRO A 105 12.90 -13.45 -2.45
N GLU A 106 12.35 -14.50 -3.05
CA GLU A 106 11.55 -15.54 -2.41
C GLU A 106 12.22 -16.91 -2.57
N SER A 107 11.98 -17.83 -1.64
CA SER A 107 12.47 -19.20 -1.75
C SER A 107 11.51 -20.21 -1.13
N PRO A 108 11.50 -21.46 -1.61
CA PRO A 108 10.82 -22.60 -1.00
C PRO A 108 10.99 -22.74 0.50
N GLU A 109 12.21 -22.54 1.01
CA GLU A 109 12.52 -22.69 2.44
C GLU A 109 11.88 -21.59 3.30
N LYS A 110 11.60 -20.43 2.71
CA LYS A 110 10.94 -19.30 3.36
C LYS A 110 9.40 -19.40 3.27
N ASP A 111 8.89 -20.39 2.55
CA ASP A 111 7.48 -20.71 2.39
C ASP A 111 7.22 -22.11 2.96
N LYS A 112 6.69 -22.16 4.19
CA LYS A 112 6.45 -23.44 4.90
C LYS A 112 5.55 -24.38 4.09
N GLU A 113 4.70 -23.87 3.20
CA GLU A 113 3.75 -24.66 2.42
C GLU A 113 4.38 -25.24 1.15
N TYR A 114 5.33 -24.52 0.54
CA TYR A 114 6.08 -24.99 -0.63
C TYR A 114 6.73 -26.36 -0.37
N SER A 115 7.31 -26.54 0.82
CA SER A 115 8.07 -27.74 1.20
C SER A 115 7.28 -29.05 1.14
N LYS A 116 5.94 -29.01 1.11
CA LYS A 116 5.09 -30.21 1.14
C LYS A 116 4.38 -30.53 -0.16
N LYS A 117 4.13 -29.54 -1.04
CA LYS A 117 3.28 -29.70 -2.23
C LYS A 117 3.89 -29.21 -3.55
N GLN A 118 5.10 -28.64 -3.53
CA GLN A 118 5.73 -28.00 -4.70
C GLN A 118 4.88 -26.89 -5.35
N THR A 119 4.04 -26.23 -4.56
CA THR A 119 3.19 -25.12 -5.01
C THR A 119 3.88 -23.78 -4.73
N ILE A 120 3.93 -22.90 -5.73
CA ILE A 120 4.41 -21.51 -5.57
C ILE A 120 3.24 -20.67 -5.09
N ASN A 121 3.19 -20.37 -3.79
CA ASN A 121 2.11 -19.59 -3.19
C ASN A 121 2.45 -18.12 -2.98
N LYS A 122 3.62 -17.67 -3.46
CA LYS A 122 4.11 -16.30 -3.25
C LYS A 122 4.79 -15.76 -4.49
N ARG A 123 4.25 -14.66 -5.04
CA ARG A 123 4.78 -13.98 -6.22
C ARG A 123 5.18 -12.56 -5.82
N THR A 124 6.41 -12.15 -6.09
CA THR A 124 6.96 -10.90 -5.56
C THR A 124 7.72 -10.11 -6.63
N ILE A 125 7.42 -8.82 -6.73
CA ILE A 125 8.27 -7.81 -7.35
C ILE A 125 8.98 -7.08 -6.20
N LYS A 126 10.31 -7.07 -6.22
CA LYS A 126 11.11 -6.38 -5.19
C LYS A 126 12.15 -5.48 -5.87
N SER A 127 12.11 -4.20 -5.50
CA SER A 127 13.13 -3.22 -5.93
C SER A 127 14.42 -3.34 -5.10
N ARG A 128 15.54 -2.79 -5.60
CA ARG A 128 16.82 -2.75 -4.88
C ARG A 128 16.70 -2.20 -3.46
N SER A 129 16.02 -1.08 -3.28
CA SER A 129 15.85 -0.46 -1.95
C SER A 129 14.92 -1.27 -1.06
N GLY A 130 14.17 -2.24 -1.59
CA GLY A 130 13.34 -3.15 -0.82
C GLY A 130 11.86 -2.76 -0.74
N HIS A 131 11.36 -1.92 -1.64
CA HIS A 131 9.92 -1.85 -1.92
C HIS A 131 9.45 -3.18 -2.53
N ILE A 132 8.25 -3.63 -2.15
CA ILE A 132 7.69 -4.93 -2.50
C ILE A 132 6.26 -4.74 -3.01
N ILE A 133 5.93 -5.42 -4.11
CA ILE A 133 4.55 -5.79 -4.47
C ILE A 133 4.49 -7.30 -4.39
N ARG A 134 3.48 -7.85 -3.73
CA ARG A 134 3.41 -9.29 -3.46
C ARG A 134 2.00 -9.83 -3.51
N LEU A 135 1.83 -10.96 -4.16
CA LEU A 135 0.61 -11.76 -4.19
C LEU A 135 0.87 -13.06 -3.44
N TYR A 136 -0.12 -13.51 -2.68
CA TYR A 136 -0.13 -14.78 -2.00
C TYR A 136 -1.31 -15.60 -2.51
N ASP A 137 -1.04 -16.82 -2.96
CA ASP A 137 -1.97 -17.71 -3.66
C ASP A 137 -2.34 -18.95 -2.79
N THR A 138 -2.02 -18.94 -1.49
CA THR A 138 -2.44 -20.01 -0.58
C THR A 138 -3.96 -19.98 -0.46
N LYS A 139 -4.59 -21.10 -0.81
CA LYS A 139 -6.05 -21.26 -0.74
C LYS A 139 -6.60 -20.89 0.64
N ASP A 140 -7.66 -20.09 0.65
CA ASP A 140 -8.36 -19.59 1.84
C ASP A 140 -7.52 -18.61 2.70
N GLU A 141 -6.32 -18.20 2.26
CA GLU A 141 -5.41 -17.22 2.89
C GLU A 141 -4.81 -16.24 1.86
N GLU A 142 -5.49 -16.05 0.73
CA GLU A 142 -5.05 -15.20 -0.37
C GLU A 142 -4.95 -13.73 0.06
N LYS A 143 -3.93 -13.02 -0.44
CA LYS A 143 -3.74 -11.60 -0.14
C LYS A 143 -2.83 -10.92 -1.15
N VAL A 144 -2.96 -9.61 -1.25
CA VAL A 144 -2.10 -8.73 -2.05
C VAL A 144 -1.52 -7.65 -1.13
N GLU A 145 -0.20 -7.43 -1.19
CA GLU A 145 0.49 -6.42 -0.39
C GLU A 145 1.36 -5.51 -1.26
N VAL A 146 1.33 -4.21 -0.94
CA VAL A 146 2.30 -3.21 -1.40
C VAL A 146 3.02 -2.67 -0.18
N ILE A 147 4.34 -2.87 -0.09
CA ILE A 147 5.15 -2.55 1.08
C ILE A 147 6.30 -1.63 0.66
N SER A 148 6.39 -0.47 1.28
CA SER A 148 7.52 0.44 1.09
C SER A 148 8.80 -0.06 1.78
N HIS A 149 9.97 0.46 1.40
CA HIS A 149 11.24 0.18 2.10
C HIS A 149 11.12 0.35 3.63
N LYS A 150 10.45 1.43 4.07
CA LYS A 150 10.20 1.75 5.49
C LYS A 150 9.02 1.00 6.11
N LYS A 151 8.43 0.02 5.42
CA LYS A 151 7.33 -0.84 5.93
C LYS A 151 5.98 -0.15 6.16
N HIS A 152 5.70 0.95 5.46
CA HIS A 152 4.30 1.32 5.20
C HIS A 152 3.69 0.26 4.26
N THR A 153 2.48 -0.18 4.57
CA THR A 153 1.82 -1.32 3.89
C THR A 153 0.42 -0.93 3.44
N ILE A 154 0.05 -1.30 2.23
CA ILE A 154 -1.32 -1.42 1.76
C ILE A 154 -1.59 -2.90 1.52
N ARG A 155 -2.70 -3.42 2.03
CA ARG A 155 -3.04 -4.85 1.95
C ARG A 155 -4.50 -5.07 1.60
N LEU A 156 -4.74 -5.98 0.66
CA LEU A 156 -6.02 -6.65 0.42
C LEU A 156 -5.87 -8.08 0.93
N ASP A 157 -6.73 -8.50 1.85
CA ASP A 157 -6.69 -9.81 2.49
C ASP A 157 -8.03 -10.51 2.20
N ASP A 158 -7.99 -11.59 1.43
CA ASP A 158 -9.15 -12.39 1.04
C ASP A 158 -9.22 -13.70 1.85
N THR A 159 -8.53 -13.76 3.01
CA THR A 159 -8.61 -14.90 3.92
C THR A 159 -10.07 -15.24 4.20
N LYS A 160 -10.40 -16.53 4.04
CA LYS A 160 -11.78 -17.01 4.14
C LYS A 160 -12.45 -16.58 5.44
N ASP A 161 -13.66 -16.01 5.29
CA ASP A 161 -14.50 -15.47 6.35
C ASP A 161 -13.85 -14.33 7.18
N LYS A 162 -12.71 -13.77 6.74
CA LYS A 162 -11.92 -12.76 7.47
C LYS A 162 -11.38 -11.66 6.54
N GLY A 163 -12.10 -11.35 5.46
CA GLY A 163 -11.66 -10.42 4.42
C GLY A 163 -11.41 -9.02 4.97
N LYS A 164 -10.31 -8.37 4.55
CA LYS A 164 -9.90 -7.04 5.04
C LYS A 164 -9.20 -6.21 3.97
N ILE A 165 -9.39 -4.90 4.02
CA ILE A 165 -8.56 -3.92 3.32
C ILE A 165 -7.88 -3.04 4.36
N GLU A 166 -6.56 -2.92 4.30
CA GLU A 166 -5.78 -2.21 5.33
C GLU A 166 -4.73 -1.27 4.73
N VAL A 167 -4.60 -0.09 5.35
CA VAL A 167 -3.47 0.83 5.19
C VAL A 167 -2.80 0.98 6.54
N ILE A 168 -1.53 0.54 6.62
CA ILE A 168 -0.78 0.45 7.87
C ILE A 168 0.48 1.30 7.74
N ALA A 169 0.60 2.31 8.60
CA ALA A 169 1.82 3.10 8.69
C ALA A 169 2.94 2.30 9.38
N GLN A 170 4.20 2.63 9.07
CA GLN A 170 5.37 2.03 9.74
C GLN A 170 5.26 2.10 11.28
N SER A 171 4.70 3.18 11.81
CA SER A 171 4.55 3.38 13.25
C SER A 171 3.41 2.58 13.89
N GLY A 172 2.56 1.92 13.08
CA GLY A 172 1.44 1.09 13.53
C GLY A 172 0.06 1.76 13.52
N HIS A 173 -0.09 2.99 13.01
CA HIS A 173 -1.44 3.54 12.76
C HIS A 173 -2.10 2.79 11.61
N THR A 174 -3.41 2.57 11.71
CA THR A 174 -4.15 1.72 10.77
C THR A 174 -5.43 2.40 10.33
N ILE A 175 -5.73 2.28 9.04
CA ILE A 175 -7.07 2.45 8.46
C ILE A 175 -7.47 1.08 7.93
N ARG A 176 -8.67 0.59 8.30
CA ARG A 176 -9.13 -0.76 7.96
C ARG A 176 -10.61 -0.78 7.56
N LEU A 177 -10.91 -1.52 6.50
CA LEU A 177 -12.23 -2.03 6.19
C LEU A 177 -12.22 -3.52 6.52
N ASP A 178 -12.97 -3.93 7.53
CA ASP A 178 -13.11 -5.32 7.95
C ASP A 178 -14.41 -5.87 7.37
N ASP A 179 -14.30 -6.88 6.53
CA ASP A 179 -15.40 -7.62 5.87
C ASP A 179 -15.51 -9.05 6.44
N THR A 180 -15.00 -9.26 7.66
CA THR A 180 -15.25 -10.49 8.41
C THR A 180 -16.76 -10.63 8.61
N LYS A 181 -17.31 -11.74 8.12
CA LYS A 181 -18.74 -12.05 8.19
C LYS A 181 -19.33 -11.82 9.58
N ASP A 182 -20.45 -11.09 9.63
CA ASP A 182 -21.21 -10.71 10.83
C ASP A 182 -20.43 -9.82 11.82
N LYS A 183 -19.31 -9.23 11.39
CA LYS A 183 -18.41 -8.38 12.19
C LYS A 183 -17.86 -7.21 11.37
N GLU A 184 -18.57 -6.81 10.33
CA GLU A 184 -18.13 -5.82 9.35
C GLU A 184 -17.95 -4.45 9.99
N LYS A 185 -16.81 -3.80 9.75
CA LYS A 185 -16.41 -2.52 10.37
C LYS A 185 -15.57 -1.64 9.46
N ILE A 186 -15.64 -0.33 9.68
CA ILE A 186 -14.69 0.66 9.15
C ILE A 186 -13.96 1.28 10.33
N GLU A 187 -12.63 1.27 10.32
CA GLU A 187 -11.82 1.64 11.48
C GLU A 187 -10.66 2.57 11.09
N VAL A 188 -10.47 3.63 11.89
CA VAL A 188 -9.25 4.45 11.92
C VAL A 188 -8.71 4.38 13.34
N ILE A 189 -7.54 3.78 13.52
CA ILE A 189 -7.00 3.47 14.85
C ILE A 189 -5.55 3.92 14.93
N ASP A 190 -5.19 4.60 16.01
CA ASP A 190 -3.80 4.95 16.25
C ASP A 190 -2.97 3.75 16.73
N LYS A 191 -1.64 3.86 16.66
CA LYS A 191 -0.74 2.77 17.07
C LYS A 191 -0.94 2.28 18.52
N THR A 192 -1.54 3.11 19.39
CA THR A 192 -1.78 2.76 20.79
C THR A 192 -3.11 2.06 21.01
N GLY A 193 -4.03 2.10 20.05
CA GLY A 193 -5.40 1.60 20.19
C GLY A 193 -6.27 2.43 21.13
N LYS A 194 -5.80 3.61 21.55
CA LYS A 194 -6.49 4.48 22.51
C LYS A 194 -7.30 5.56 21.83
N ASN A 195 -6.99 5.86 20.57
CA ASN A 195 -7.73 6.82 19.75
C ASN A 195 -8.30 6.10 18.54
N SER A 196 -9.62 6.15 18.37
CA SER A 196 -10.30 5.42 17.30
C SER A 196 -11.53 6.15 16.75
N ILE A 197 -11.81 5.87 15.47
CA ILE A 197 -13.10 6.11 14.83
C ILE A 197 -13.53 4.76 14.26
N ILE A 198 -14.71 4.28 14.65
CA ILE A 198 -15.22 2.96 14.28
C ILE A 198 -16.66 3.09 13.81
N ILE A 199 -16.94 2.67 12.58
CA ILE A 199 -18.29 2.43 12.08
C ILE A 199 -18.53 0.94 12.15
N ASN A 200 -19.55 0.51 12.89
CA ASN A 200 -19.86 -0.90 13.13
C ASN A 200 -21.21 -1.23 12.48
N THR A 201 -21.17 -2.09 11.47
CA THR A 201 -22.34 -2.46 10.67
C THR A 201 -23.34 -3.28 11.49
N LYS A 202 -22.86 -4.23 12.29
CA LYS A 202 -23.71 -5.10 13.12
C LYS A 202 -24.55 -4.31 14.11
N ASP A 203 -23.92 -3.33 14.75
CA ASP A 203 -24.58 -2.51 15.77
C ASP A 203 -25.22 -1.24 15.17
N ASN A 204 -25.09 -1.02 13.86
CA ASN A 204 -25.47 0.20 13.15
C ASN A 204 -25.03 1.48 13.89
N SER A 205 -23.76 1.51 14.33
CA SER A 205 -23.25 2.55 15.22
C SER A 205 -21.95 3.17 14.74
N ILE A 206 -21.71 4.41 15.15
CA ILE A 206 -20.45 5.13 14.95
C ILE A 206 -19.89 5.49 16.32
N THR A 207 -18.66 5.06 16.60
CA THR A 207 -17.93 5.35 17.83
C THR A 207 -16.72 6.22 17.52
N ILE A 208 -16.55 7.32 18.25
CA ILE A 208 -15.34 8.15 18.24
C ILE A 208 -14.81 8.21 19.66
N GLU A 209 -13.60 7.70 19.89
CA GLU A 209 -13.08 7.51 21.23
C GLU A 209 -11.64 8.05 21.37
N SER A 210 -11.35 8.64 22.53
CA SER A 210 -10.00 8.92 23.02
C SER A 210 -9.92 8.55 24.49
N LYS A 211 -9.38 7.36 24.79
CA LYS A 211 -9.47 6.74 26.13
C LYS A 211 -8.67 7.46 27.22
N GLU A 212 -7.56 8.08 26.83
CA GLU A 212 -6.64 8.79 27.75
C GLU A 212 -6.40 10.24 27.33
N GLY A 213 -6.97 10.66 26.21
CA GLY A 213 -6.79 11.98 25.64
C GLY A 213 -8.01 12.88 25.81
N LYS A 214 -8.08 13.91 24.98
CA LYS A 214 -9.20 14.86 24.92
C LYS A 214 -9.79 14.82 23.51
N LEU A 215 -11.11 14.70 23.42
CA LEU A 215 -11.84 14.96 22.18
C LEU A 215 -12.18 16.46 22.12
N LYS A 216 -11.72 17.16 21.08
CA LYS A 216 -12.02 18.58 20.85
C LYS A 216 -12.80 18.74 19.55
N LEU A 217 -13.98 19.34 19.62
CA LEU A 217 -14.80 19.72 18.47
C LEU A 217 -14.79 21.24 18.33
N GLY A 218 -14.53 21.75 17.13
CA GLY A 218 -14.44 23.19 16.87
C GLY A 218 -14.83 23.52 15.43
N GLY A 219 -15.40 24.70 15.23
CA GLY A 219 -15.89 25.18 13.94
C GLY A 219 -16.64 26.50 14.10
N LYS A 220 -17.07 27.12 12.99
CA LYS A 220 -17.93 28.34 13.05
C LYS A 220 -19.31 28.05 13.65
N GLY A 221 -19.78 26.81 13.53
CA GLY A 221 -21.00 26.30 14.14
C GLY A 221 -20.87 24.78 14.37
N ILE A 222 -21.61 24.27 15.35
CA ILE A 222 -21.73 22.85 15.67
C ILE A 222 -23.20 22.60 15.97
N GLU A 223 -23.81 21.63 15.28
CA GLU A 223 -25.21 21.24 15.43
C GLU A 223 -25.28 19.75 15.76
N ILE A 224 -26.10 19.40 16.76
CA ILE A 224 -26.31 18.03 17.22
C ILE A 224 -27.83 17.80 17.29
N ILE A 225 -28.33 16.89 16.46
CA ILE A 225 -29.75 16.57 16.32
C ILE A 225 -29.92 15.07 16.55
N SER A 226 -30.92 14.69 17.35
CA SER A 226 -31.33 13.31 17.58
C SER A 226 -32.86 13.24 17.56
N GLU A 227 -33.42 12.20 16.96
CA GLU A 227 -34.88 11.94 17.00
C GLU A 227 -35.31 11.35 18.36
N GLU A 228 -34.36 10.73 19.05
CA GLU A 228 -34.53 10.21 20.41
C GLU A 228 -33.67 11.02 21.38
N ASP A 229 -32.99 10.35 22.32
CA ASP A 229 -32.26 11.00 23.39
C ASP A 229 -30.88 11.50 22.97
N ILE A 230 -30.44 12.58 23.62
CA ILE A 230 -29.01 12.96 23.70
C ILE A 230 -28.59 12.81 25.16
N LYS A 231 -27.66 11.87 25.43
CA LYS A 231 -27.10 11.65 26.77
C LYS A 231 -25.71 12.29 26.89
N ILE A 232 -25.54 13.17 27.88
CA ILE A 232 -24.25 13.80 28.21
C ILE A 232 -23.90 13.45 29.64
N THR A 233 -22.74 12.81 29.84
CA THR A 233 -22.26 12.37 31.16
C THR A 233 -20.84 12.88 31.39
N ALA A 234 -20.59 13.48 32.57
CA ALA A 234 -19.26 13.85 33.04
C ALA A 234 -19.09 13.41 34.49
N ASN A 235 -17.99 12.71 34.80
CA ASN A 235 -17.70 12.24 36.17
C ASN A 235 -17.20 13.35 37.09
N ASN A 236 -16.57 14.38 36.52
CA ASN A 236 -16.10 15.55 37.24
C ASN A 236 -17.09 16.69 37.01
N ASN A 237 -16.78 17.60 36.09
CA ASN A 237 -17.58 18.80 35.83
C ASN A 237 -18.13 18.79 34.40
N LEU A 238 -19.26 19.46 34.22
CA LEU A 238 -19.80 19.86 32.93
C LEU A 238 -19.83 21.39 32.88
N ASP A 239 -18.92 21.98 32.11
CA ASP A 239 -18.81 23.43 31.96
C ASP A 239 -19.46 23.91 30.64
N MET A 240 -20.40 24.84 30.72
CA MET A 240 -21.05 25.46 29.55
C MET A 240 -20.85 26.97 29.57
N LYS A 241 -20.20 27.51 28.54
CA LYS A 241 -19.98 28.96 28.37
C LYS A 241 -20.55 29.43 27.04
N THR A 242 -21.31 30.53 27.08
CA THR A 242 -21.78 31.25 25.90
C THR A 242 -21.61 32.74 26.12
N ASP A 243 -21.29 33.52 25.08
CA ASP A 243 -21.09 34.96 25.21
C ASP A 243 -22.39 35.77 25.14
N LYS A 244 -23.38 35.26 24.39
CA LYS A 244 -24.67 35.95 24.17
C LYS A 244 -25.79 35.36 25.02
N SER A 245 -26.11 34.09 24.83
CA SER A 245 -27.23 33.44 25.52
C SER A 245 -27.11 31.92 25.48
N LEU A 246 -27.56 31.27 26.54
CA LEU A 246 -27.91 29.85 26.58
C LEU A 246 -29.45 29.75 26.61
N LYS A 247 -30.04 28.93 25.73
CA LYS A 247 -31.48 28.69 25.67
C LYS A 247 -31.76 27.20 25.83
N VAL A 248 -32.69 26.86 26.73
CA VAL A 248 -33.19 25.49 26.92
C VAL A 248 -34.71 25.55 26.74
N ASN A 249 -35.22 24.85 25.73
CA ASN A 249 -36.65 24.77 25.45
C ASN A 249 -37.06 23.28 25.49
N ALA A 250 -37.94 22.94 26.42
CA ALA A 250 -38.46 21.60 26.60
C ALA A 250 -39.87 21.66 27.18
N ASN A 251 -40.71 20.69 26.86
CA ASN A 251 -42.06 20.58 27.43
C ASN A 251 -42.02 20.34 28.95
N GLY A 252 -40.97 19.67 29.44
CA GLY A 252 -40.68 19.48 30.84
C GLY A 252 -39.17 19.48 31.08
N SER A 253 -38.76 19.85 32.29
CA SER A 253 -37.36 19.83 32.70
C SER A 253 -37.26 19.53 34.18
N LYS A 254 -36.25 18.73 34.56
CA LYS A 254 -35.95 18.40 35.95
C LYS A 254 -34.47 18.65 36.19
N ILE A 255 -34.15 19.40 37.25
CA ILE A 255 -32.78 19.63 37.68
C ILE A 255 -32.69 19.16 39.14
N GLU A 256 -31.82 18.19 39.41
CA GLU A 256 -31.64 17.62 40.74
C GLU A 256 -30.18 17.78 41.19
N THR A 257 -29.99 18.25 42.42
CA THR A 257 -28.67 18.41 43.03
C THR A 257 -28.64 17.72 44.38
N LYS A 258 -27.57 16.97 44.68
CA LYS A 258 -27.42 16.28 45.98
C LYS A 258 -26.99 17.18 47.13
N GLN A 259 -26.29 18.29 46.84
CA GLN A 259 -25.80 19.22 47.87
C GLN A 259 -26.59 20.52 47.84
N GLY A 260 -26.44 21.31 46.77
CA GLY A 260 -27.15 22.58 46.61
C GLY A 260 -27.01 23.13 45.19
N MET A 261 -27.78 24.17 44.90
CA MET A 261 -27.80 24.87 43.62
C MET A 261 -27.64 26.37 43.85
N HIS A 262 -26.76 27.03 43.10
CA HIS A 262 -26.51 28.47 43.19
C HIS A 262 -26.84 29.17 41.86
N PHE A 263 -27.64 30.22 41.91
CA PHE A 263 -27.93 31.09 40.77
C PHE A 263 -27.33 32.48 41.01
N LYS A 264 -26.63 33.02 40.00
CA LYS A 264 -26.08 34.37 40.03
C LYS A 264 -26.46 35.10 38.74
N ALA A 265 -27.16 36.22 38.87
CA ALA A 265 -27.45 37.13 37.79
C ALA A 265 -26.98 38.54 38.17
N SER A 266 -26.50 39.32 37.18
CA SER A 266 -26.15 40.74 37.36
C SER A 266 -27.37 41.67 37.32
N LYS A 267 -28.50 41.14 36.85
CA LYS A 267 -29.81 41.79 36.77
C LYS A 267 -30.86 40.83 37.32
N ASP A 268 -32.10 40.98 36.90
CA ASP A 268 -33.24 40.24 37.41
C ASP A 268 -33.19 38.75 37.05
N VAL A 269 -33.56 37.91 38.02
CA VAL A 269 -33.95 36.52 37.80
C VAL A 269 -35.48 36.47 37.82
N LYS A 270 -36.09 36.08 36.69
CA LYS A 270 -37.55 35.93 36.58
C LYS A 270 -37.90 34.44 36.54
N ILE A 271 -38.68 33.99 37.53
CA ILE A 271 -39.23 32.64 37.61
C ILE A 271 -40.75 32.75 37.54
N THR A 272 -41.37 32.04 36.61
CA THR A 272 -42.82 32.06 36.40
C THR A 272 -43.37 30.65 36.26
N GLY A 273 -44.49 30.38 36.91
CA GLY A 273 -45.24 29.14 36.80
C GLY A 273 -46.54 29.25 37.59
N ASN A 274 -47.49 28.34 37.35
CA ASN A 274 -48.75 28.31 38.12
C ASN A 274 -48.49 28.11 39.61
N THR A 275 -47.46 27.32 39.96
CA THR A 275 -47.01 27.08 41.33
C THR A 275 -45.50 27.25 41.41
N VAL A 276 -45.04 28.06 42.34
CA VAL A 276 -43.61 28.20 42.70
C VAL A 276 -43.51 28.00 44.21
N SER A 277 -42.93 26.88 44.63
CA SER A 277 -42.69 26.57 46.04
C SER A 277 -41.24 26.84 46.40
N ILE A 278 -41.01 27.70 47.39
CA ILE A 278 -39.70 27.98 47.96
C ILE A 278 -39.84 27.69 49.45
N ASN A 279 -39.17 26.63 49.92
CA ASN A 279 -39.20 26.18 51.31
C ASN A 279 -37.82 26.34 51.94
#